data_AF-A0A7C9APK3-F1
#
_entry.id   AF-A0A7C9APK3-F1
#
_cell.length_a   1.000
_cell.length_b   1.000
_cell.length_c   1.000
_cell.angle_alpha   90.00
_cell.angle_beta   90.00
_cell.angle_gamma   90.00
#
_symmetry.space_group_name_H-M   'P 1'
#
loop_
_entity.id
_entity.type
_entity.pdbx_description
1 polymer ?
#
loop_
_entity_poly.entity_id
_entity_poly.type
_entity_poly.pdbx_seq_one_letter_code
_entity_poly.pdbx_strand_id
1 'polypeptide(L)'
;MQFCPGYKVDDLDSLQKSGVDPRKVAKTLVEVFAEMIFIHGFVHGDPHPGNILVSPNGQKGFTLVLLDHGMYKELDDGFRRDYCRFWKALILRNADEIQRIGEYFGVGGYARYLPLIFTGKPINSKSALGKGMSDEEKNIVKQELKGLAMEDISSFMESLPSDFLIILRTDGVIRSILSKLGVSRSVRLVTYAKHAVYGLSVVRDSKSGSMLVALLSIIRSKLSYLQFQCILGVLGLISWLDDVRHLSSKSLRSLLATAQRLGFSHANS
;
A
#
# COMPACT_ATOMS: atom_id res chain seq x y z
N MET A 1 22.53 -8.39 -22.41
CA MET A 1 22.31 -7.58 -21.20
C MET A 1 23.43 -6.56 -21.09
N GLN A 2 23.11 -5.31 -20.76
CA GLN A 2 24.09 -4.27 -20.45
C GLN A 2 24.49 -4.39 -18.97
N PHE A 3 25.76 -4.14 -18.64
CA PHE A 3 26.16 -4.02 -17.23
C PHE A 3 25.55 -2.74 -16.63
N CYS A 4 24.79 -2.90 -15.56
CA CYS A 4 24.14 -1.81 -14.85
C CYS A 4 24.80 -1.61 -13.47
N PRO A 5 25.59 -0.55 -13.27
CA PRO A 5 26.19 -0.27 -11.96
C PRO A 5 25.11 0.20 -10.98
N GLY A 6 25.15 -0.34 -9.76
CA GLY A 6 24.23 0.06 -8.69
C GLY A 6 24.39 -0.80 -7.44
N TYR A 7 23.66 -0.41 -6.41
CA TYR A 7 23.59 -1.13 -5.13
C TYR A 7 22.28 -1.89 -5.04
N LYS A 8 22.23 -2.95 -4.23
CA LYS A 8 20.96 -3.64 -3.97
C LYS A 8 19.95 -2.68 -3.36
N VAL A 9 18.68 -2.83 -3.73
CA VAL A 9 17.61 -1.91 -3.29
C VAL A 9 17.48 -1.82 -1.77
N ASP A 10 17.85 -2.85 -1.02
CA ASP A 10 17.78 -2.90 0.44
C ASP A 10 19.13 -2.68 1.16
N ASP A 11 20.18 -2.28 0.44
CA ASP A 11 21.48 -1.92 1.00
C ASP A 11 21.48 -0.45 1.48
N LEU A 12 20.97 -0.24 2.70
CA LEU A 12 20.88 1.08 3.32
C LEU A 12 22.22 1.82 3.40
N ASP A 13 23.31 1.11 3.73
CA ASP A 13 24.61 1.71 3.95
C ASP A 13 25.15 2.28 2.64
N SER A 14 25.04 1.53 1.54
CA SER A 14 25.47 1.99 0.22
C SER A 14 24.58 3.12 -0.31
N LEU A 15 23.27 3.07 -0.08
CA LEU A 15 22.36 4.17 -0.44
C LEU A 15 22.72 5.46 0.30
N GLN A 16 22.97 5.39 1.60
CA GLN A 16 23.36 6.56 2.40
C GLN A 16 24.71 7.12 1.97
N LYS A 17 25.72 6.27 1.77
CA LYS A 17 27.06 6.69 1.30
C LYS A 17 27.04 7.33 -0.08
N SER A 18 26.11 6.93 -0.94
CA SER A 18 25.92 7.51 -2.27
C SER A 18 24.98 8.73 -2.29
N GLY A 19 24.48 9.18 -1.13
CA GLY A 19 23.58 10.33 -1.02
C GLY A 19 22.17 10.08 -1.52
N VAL A 20 21.80 8.82 -1.77
CA VAL A 20 20.45 8.43 -2.22
C VAL A 20 19.54 8.24 -1.03
N ASP A 21 18.41 8.95 -1.01
CA ASP A 21 17.40 8.83 0.06
C ASP A 21 16.63 7.50 -0.06
N PRO A 22 16.76 6.58 0.92
CA PRO A 22 16.05 5.30 0.94
C PRO A 22 14.53 5.44 0.84
N ARG A 23 13.96 6.55 1.35
CA ARG A 23 12.51 6.79 1.30
C ARG A 23 12.04 7.10 -0.12
N LYS A 24 12.85 7.81 -0.91
CA LYS A 24 12.56 8.06 -2.32
C LYS A 24 12.64 6.78 -3.12
N VAL A 25 13.67 5.95 -2.87
CA VAL A 25 13.82 4.62 -3.49
C VAL A 25 12.58 3.76 -3.22
N ALA A 26 12.17 3.65 -1.95
CA ALA A 26 10.96 2.94 -1.54
C ALA A 26 9.70 3.44 -2.26
N LYS A 27 9.50 4.77 -2.32
CA LYS A 27 8.34 5.35 -3.00
C LYS A 27 8.33 5.01 -4.49
N THR A 28 9.45 5.21 -5.18
CA THR A 28 9.57 4.91 -6.61
C THR A 28 9.41 3.41 -6.89
N LEU A 29 9.92 2.54 -6.02
CA LEU A 29 9.73 1.09 -6.15
C LEU A 29 8.24 0.74 -6.10
N VAL A 30 7.49 1.26 -5.13
CA VAL A 30 6.05 1.02 -5.06
C VAL A 30 5.31 1.59 -6.27
N GLU A 31 5.68 2.79 -6.72
CA GLU A 31 5.07 3.42 -7.91
C GLU A 31 5.26 2.55 -9.15
N VAL A 32 6.47 2.03 -9.40
CA VAL A 32 6.75 1.13 -10.52
C VAL A 32 5.86 -0.12 -10.47
N PHE A 33 5.78 -0.80 -9.32
CA PHE A 33 4.97 -2.01 -9.20
C PHE A 33 3.46 -1.72 -9.24
N ALA A 34 3.03 -0.58 -8.70
CA ALA A 34 1.65 -0.14 -8.78
C ALA A 34 1.26 0.16 -10.24
N GLU A 35 2.14 0.79 -11.01
CA GLU A 35 1.93 1.09 -12.43
C GLU A 35 1.81 -0.19 -13.26
N MET A 36 2.71 -1.16 -13.06
CA MET A 36 2.61 -2.48 -13.69
C MET A 36 1.24 -3.12 -13.43
N ILE A 37 0.82 -3.21 -12.16
CA ILE A 37 -0.39 -3.93 -11.75
C ILE A 37 -1.65 -3.18 -12.16
N PHE A 38 -1.80 -1.91 -11.75
CA PHE A 38 -3.07 -1.20 -11.85
C PHE A 38 -3.30 -0.54 -13.22
N ILE A 39 -2.22 -0.17 -13.92
CA ILE A 39 -2.31 0.59 -15.17
C ILE A 39 -2.07 -0.34 -16.36
N HIS A 40 -0.93 -1.02 -16.39
CA HIS A 40 -0.51 -1.79 -17.56
C HIS A 40 -1.03 -3.23 -17.59
N GLY A 41 -1.45 -3.80 -16.46
CA GLY A 41 -2.02 -5.14 -16.41
C GLY A 41 -0.99 -6.25 -16.52
N PHE A 42 0.19 -6.05 -15.96
CA PHE A 42 1.15 -7.13 -15.77
C PHE A 42 1.83 -7.01 -14.41
N VAL A 43 2.48 -8.06 -13.96
CA VAL A 43 3.22 -8.04 -12.69
C VAL A 43 4.53 -8.81 -12.83
N HIS A 44 5.59 -8.24 -12.28
CA HIS A 44 6.84 -8.96 -12.10
C HIS A 44 6.69 -9.91 -10.90
N GLY A 45 6.77 -11.20 -11.17
CA GLY A 45 6.50 -12.28 -10.21
C GLY A 45 7.64 -12.58 -9.24
N ASP A 46 8.81 -11.94 -9.39
CA ASP A 46 9.94 -12.11 -8.48
C ASP A 46 10.71 -10.81 -8.21
N PRO A 47 10.12 -9.87 -7.46
CA PRO A 47 10.77 -8.60 -7.11
C PRO A 47 11.81 -8.78 -5.99
N HIS A 48 12.54 -9.90 -5.99
CA HIS A 48 13.53 -10.19 -4.97
C HIS A 48 14.56 -9.03 -4.92
N PRO A 49 15.05 -8.60 -3.74
CA PRO A 49 15.96 -7.46 -3.63
C PRO A 49 17.22 -7.59 -4.48
N GLY A 50 17.66 -8.83 -4.78
CA GLY A 50 18.78 -9.10 -5.68
C GLY A 50 18.52 -8.73 -7.15
N ASN A 51 17.27 -8.67 -7.58
CA ASN A 51 16.86 -8.33 -8.95
C ASN A 51 16.61 -6.83 -9.14
N ILE A 52 16.79 -6.04 -8.07
CA ILE A 52 16.48 -4.61 -8.06
C ILE A 52 17.71 -3.86 -7.58
N LEU A 53 18.32 -3.10 -8.49
CA LEU A 53 19.43 -2.22 -8.17
C LEU A 53 19.01 -0.76 -8.15
N VAL A 54 19.75 0.03 -7.38
CA VAL A 54 19.65 1.48 -7.33
C VAL A 54 20.96 2.04 -7.86
N SER A 55 20.89 2.69 -9.01
CA SER A 55 22.03 3.41 -9.59
C SER A 55 21.97 4.89 -9.18
N PRO A 56 23.00 5.44 -8.52
CA PRO A 56 22.98 6.85 -8.09
C PRO A 56 23.12 7.84 -9.26
N ASN A 57 23.51 7.38 -10.45
CA ASN A 57 23.79 8.23 -11.61
C ASN A 57 22.54 8.62 -12.42
N GLY A 58 21.35 8.53 -11.81
CA GLY A 58 20.09 8.85 -12.48
C GLY A 58 19.84 10.35 -12.59
N GLN A 59 19.22 10.78 -13.70
CA GLN A 59 18.89 12.20 -13.93
C GLN A 59 18.03 12.83 -12.83
N LYS A 60 17.27 12.01 -12.09
CA LYS A 60 16.42 12.44 -10.95
C LYS A 60 17.02 12.07 -9.59
N GLY A 61 18.34 11.89 -9.52
CA GLY A 61 19.09 11.53 -8.33
C GLY A 61 19.37 10.03 -8.18
N PHE A 62 18.53 9.17 -8.76
CA PHE A 62 18.82 7.73 -8.90
C PHE A 62 17.99 7.11 -10.02
N THR A 63 18.35 5.91 -10.44
CA THR A 63 17.60 5.05 -11.37
C THR A 63 17.38 3.69 -10.72
N LEU A 64 16.13 3.21 -10.70
CA LEU A 64 15.84 1.81 -10.40
C LEU A 64 16.14 0.95 -11.61
N VAL A 65 16.91 -0.10 -11.42
CA VAL A 65 17.23 -1.09 -12.45
C VAL A 65 16.60 -2.41 -12.04
N LEU A 66 15.70 -2.91 -12.88
CA LEU A 66 15.18 -4.28 -12.79
C LEU A 66 16.06 -5.16 -13.67
N LEU A 67 16.53 -6.29 -13.13
CA LEU A 67 17.47 -7.17 -13.82
C LEU A 67 16.78 -8.41 -14.38
N ASP A 68 16.26 -9.25 -13.49
CA ASP A 68 15.68 -10.53 -13.87
C ASP A 68 14.27 -10.32 -14.39
N HIS A 69 14.10 -10.51 -15.69
CA HIS A 69 12.83 -10.41 -16.37
C HIS A 69 12.21 -11.78 -16.71
N GLY A 70 12.68 -12.86 -16.08
CA GLY A 70 12.25 -14.23 -16.36
C GLY A 70 10.85 -14.58 -15.85
N MET A 71 10.33 -13.83 -14.86
CA MET A 71 9.01 -14.08 -14.29
C MET A 71 8.11 -12.85 -14.38
N TYR A 72 7.32 -12.81 -15.45
CA TYR A 72 6.20 -11.90 -15.63
C TYR A 72 4.89 -12.66 -15.81
N LYS A 73 3.81 -12.06 -15.33
CA LYS A 73 2.46 -12.52 -15.57
C LYS A 73 1.63 -11.38 -16.12
N GLU A 74 1.01 -11.59 -17.27
CA GLU A 74 -0.06 -10.74 -17.77
C GLU A 74 -1.33 -11.02 -16.97
N LEU A 75 -2.03 -9.95 -16.60
CA LEU A 75 -3.28 -9.97 -15.87
C LEU A 75 -4.42 -9.79 -16.87
N ASP A 76 -5.47 -10.59 -16.77
CA ASP A 76 -6.69 -10.33 -17.53
C ASP A 76 -7.22 -8.91 -17.23
N ASP A 77 -7.67 -8.19 -18.26
CA ASP A 77 -8.10 -6.80 -18.10
C ASP A 77 -9.39 -6.68 -17.27
N GLY A 78 -10.24 -7.72 -17.27
CA GLY A 78 -11.34 -7.87 -16.32
C GLY A 78 -10.82 -7.98 -14.88
N PHE A 79 -9.94 -8.95 -14.63
CA PHE A 79 -9.30 -9.13 -13.32
C PHE A 79 -8.61 -7.86 -12.82
N ARG A 80 -7.77 -7.21 -13.64
CA ARG A 80 -7.08 -5.95 -13.32
C ARG A 80 -8.06 -4.87 -12.88
N ARG A 81 -9.19 -4.71 -13.58
CA ARG A 81 -10.22 -3.73 -13.23
C ARG A 81 -10.89 -4.06 -11.90
N ASP A 82 -11.24 -5.32 -11.67
CA ASP A 82 -11.81 -5.73 -10.39
C ASP A 82 -10.82 -5.57 -9.24
N TYR A 83 -9.52 -5.81 -9.49
CA TYR A 83 -8.47 -5.52 -8.53
C TYR A 83 -8.36 -4.01 -8.22
N CYS A 84 -8.51 -3.15 -9.22
CA CYS A 84 -8.58 -1.70 -8.99
C CYS A 84 -9.83 -1.29 -8.18
N ARG A 85 -10.99 -1.88 -8.48
CA ARG A 85 -12.24 -1.64 -7.71
C ARG A 85 -12.08 -2.11 -6.28
N PHE A 86 -11.43 -3.25 -6.07
CA PHE A 86 -11.13 -3.80 -4.75
C PHE A 86 -10.30 -2.82 -3.92
N TRP A 87 -9.19 -2.32 -4.48
CA TRP A 87 -8.38 -1.31 -3.78
C TRP A 87 -9.15 -0.03 -3.49
N LYS A 88 -9.99 0.44 -4.42
CA LYS A 88 -10.87 1.58 -4.16
C LYS A 88 -11.85 1.29 -3.00
N ALA A 89 -12.44 0.09 -2.97
CA ALA A 89 -13.37 -0.33 -1.93
C ALA A 89 -12.69 -0.46 -0.55
N LEU A 90 -11.47 -0.98 -0.49
CA LEU A 90 -10.65 -1.02 0.74
C LEU A 90 -10.46 0.37 1.36
N ILE A 91 -10.15 1.36 0.52
CA ILE A 91 -9.87 2.73 0.99
C ILE A 91 -11.15 3.45 1.40
N LEU A 92 -12.23 3.27 0.62
CA LEU A 92 -13.54 3.84 0.94
C LEU A 92 -14.30 3.03 2.02
N ARG A 93 -13.71 1.92 2.49
CA ARG A 93 -14.31 1.00 3.48
C ARG A 93 -15.69 0.51 3.05
N ASN A 94 -15.86 0.26 1.76
CA ASN A 94 -17.11 -0.23 1.19
C ASN A 94 -17.18 -1.76 1.35
N ALA A 95 -17.86 -2.21 2.40
CA ALA A 95 -17.99 -3.63 2.74
C ALA A 95 -18.69 -4.43 1.64
N ASP A 96 -19.76 -3.88 1.06
CA ASP A 96 -20.56 -4.54 0.04
C ASP A 96 -19.74 -4.80 -1.23
N GLU A 97 -18.95 -3.82 -1.66
CA GLU A 97 -18.09 -3.97 -2.83
C GLU A 97 -16.92 -4.94 -2.56
N ILE A 98 -16.38 -4.97 -1.33
CA ILE A 98 -15.36 -5.96 -0.94
C ILE A 98 -15.95 -7.37 -0.95
N GLN A 99 -17.18 -7.55 -0.45
CA GLN A 99 -17.90 -8.82 -0.47
C GLN A 99 -18.12 -9.30 -1.90
N ARG A 100 -18.67 -8.43 -2.77
CA ARG A 100 -18.93 -8.71 -4.19
C ARG A 100 -17.66 -9.15 -4.92
N ILE A 101 -16.54 -8.46 -4.66
CA ILE A 101 -15.26 -8.80 -5.31
C ILE A 101 -14.66 -10.06 -4.69
N GLY A 102 -14.80 -10.27 -3.39
CA GLY A 102 -14.39 -11.51 -2.74
C GLY A 102 -15.11 -12.73 -3.33
N GLU A 103 -16.41 -12.63 -3.59
CA GLU A 103 -17.19 -13.67 -4.30
C GLU A 103 -16.66 -13.93 -5.71
N TYR A 104 -16.39 -12.86 -6.47
CA TYR A 104 -15.80 -12.97 -7.80
C TYR A 104 -14.41 -13.65 -7.79
N PHE A 105 -13.61 -13.41 -6.74
CA PHE A 105 -12.33 -14.07 -6.53
C PHE A 105 -12.43 -15.43 -5.82
N GLY A 106 -13.63 -16.02 -5.70
CA GLY A 106 -13.83 -17.34 -5.09
C GLY A 106 -13.65 -17.38 -3.57
N VAL A 107 -13.44 -16.23 -2.92
CA VAL A 107 -13.20 -16.12 -1.47
C VAL A 107 -14.32 -15.37 -0.75
N GLY A 108 -15.54 -15.44 -1.26
CA GLY A 108 -16.71 -14.73 -0.71
C GLY A 108 -16.95 -14.99 0.78
N GLY A 109 -16.80 -16.24 1.23
CA GLY A 109 -16.91 -16.60 2.65
C GLY A 109 -15.86 -15.93 3.55
N TYR A 110 -14.72 -15.57 2.97
CA TYR A 110 -13.55 -15.00 3.64
C TYR A 110 -13.32 -13.52 3.29
N ALA A 111 -14.20 -12.90 2.51
CA ALA A 111 -14.02 -11.54 2.01
C ALA A 111 -13.84 -10.51 3.15
N ARG A 112 -14.45 -10.78 4.31
CA ARG A 112 -14.29 -9.99 5.55
C ARG A 112 -12.84 -9.84 6.02
N TYR A 113 -11.96 -10.79 5.68
CA TYR A 113 -10.54 -10.78 6.07
C TYR A 113 -9.63 -10.08 5.06
N LEU A 114 -10.12 -9.82 3.84
CA LEU A 114 -9.33 -9.12 2.81
C LEU A 114 -8.82 -7.74 3.27
N PRO A 115 -9.61 -6.90 3.96
CA PRO A 115 -9.10 -5.65 4.53
C PRO A 115 -7.91 -5.86 5.46
N LEU A 116 -7.96 -6.89 6.31
CA LEU A 116 -6.90 -7.22 7.25
C LEU A 116 -5.63 -7.66 6.51
N ILE A 117 -5.76 -8.54 5.52
CA ILE A 117 -4.63 -9.07 4.73
C ILE A 117 -3.89 -7.94 3.97
N PHE A 118 -4.64 -7.05 3.34
CA PHE A 118 -4.06 -6.03 2.46
C PHE A 118 -3.63 -4.76 3.19
N THR A 119 -4.44 -4.30 4.15
CA THR A 119 -4.22 -3.02 4.84
C THR A 119 -3.60 -3.19 6.24
N GLY A 120 -3.63 -4.41 6.78
CA GLY A 120 -3.24 -4.70 8.16
C GLY A 120 -4.28 -4.27 9.18
N LYS A 121 -5.54 -4.02 8.76
CA LYS A 121 -6.63 -3.54 9.61
C LYS A 121 -7.99 -4.13 9.22
N PRO A 122 -8.90 -4.31 10.20
CA PRO A 122 -10.29 -4.62 9.89
C PRO A 122 -10.99 -3.40 9.25
N ILE A 123 -12.04 -3.68 8.49
CA ILE A 123 -12.77 -2.65 7.72
C ILE A 123 -13.41 -1.55 8.59
N ASN A 124 -13.80 -1.90 9.81
CA ASN A 124 -14.43 -1.02 10.78
C ASN A 124 -13.44 -0.14 11.56
N SER A 125 -12.13 -0.29 11.33
CA SER A 125 -11.11 0.48 12.03
C SER A 125 -11.30 1.98 11.81
N LYS A 126 -11.38 2.78 12.87
CA LYS A 126 -11.57 4.25 12.77
C LYS A 126 -10.27 5.01 12.49
N SER A 127 -9.13 4.37 12.65
CA SER A 127 -7.83 5.01 12.56
C SER A 127 -7.36 5.24 11.11
N ALA A 128 -6.47 6.21 10.93
CA ALA A 128 -5.94 6.55 9.60
C ALA A 128 -5.20 5.37 8.94
N LEU A 129 -5.16 5.42 7.60
CA LEU A 129 -4.53 4.41 6.75
C LEU A 129 -3.02 4.34 6.99
N GLY A 130 -2.51 3.13 7.24
CA GLY A 130 -1.09 2.89 7.51
C GLY A 130 -0.61 3.11 8.95
N LYS A 131 -1.46 3.63 9.85
CA LYS A 131 -1.20 3.54 11.31
C LYS A 131 -1.30 2.09 11.80
N GLY A 132 -0.78 1.77 12.98
CA GLY A 132 -1.04 0.48 13.62
C GLY A 132 -2.51 0.28 14.00
N MET A 133 -2.88 -0.95 14.34
CA MET A 133 -4.14 -1.23 15.04
C MET A 133 -4.03 -0.82 16.52
N SER A 134 -5.14 -0.36 17.10
CA SER A 134 -5.26 -0.20 18.56
C SER A 134 -5.21 -1.56 19.26
N ASP A 135 -4.96 -1.58 20.56
CA ASP A 135 -4.93 -2.85 21.30
C ASP A 135 -6.31 -3.51 21.38
N GLU A 136 -7.37 -2.71 21.38
CA GLU A 136 -8.76 -3.19 21.26
C GLU A 136 -9.01 -3.84 19.90
N GLU A 137 -8.61 -3.19 18.80
CA GLU A 137 -8.70 -3.76 17.44
C GLU A 137 -7.92 -5.07 17.32
N LYS A 138 -6.70 -5.11 17.88
CA LYS A 138 -5.89 -6.34 17.90
C LYS A 138 -6.58 -7.47 18.66
N ASN A 139 -7.20 -7.17 19.80
CA ASN A 139 -7.90 -8.18 20.60
C ASN A 139 -9.11 -8.73 19.87
N ILE A 140 -9.92 -7.87 19.24
CA ILE A 140 -11.07 -8.29 18.43
C ILE A 140 -10.61 -9.19 17.29
N VAL A 141 -9.63 -8.73 16.50
CA VAL A 141 -9.07 -9.52 15.38
C VAL A 141 -8.50 -10.85 15.89
N LYS A 142 -7.79 -10.85 17.01
CA LYS A 142 -7.25 -12.08 17.60
C LYS A 142 -8.35 -13.08 17.98
N GLN A 143 -9.48 -12.62 18.51
CA GLN A 143 -10.59 -13.51 18.84
C GLN A 143 -11.28 -14.04 17.58
N GLU A 144 -11.48 -13.21 16.56
CA GLU A 144 -12.03 -13.64 15.27
C GLU A 144 -11.15 -14.69 14.60
N LEU A 145 -9.84 -14.47 14.56
CA LEU A 145 -8.89 -15.38 13.93
C LEU A 145 -8.75 -16.72 14.65
N LYS A 146 -9.07 -16.82 15.94
CA LYS A 146 -9.09 -18.11 16.66
C LYS A 146 -10.18 -19.05 16.16
N GLY A 147 -11.23 -18.50 15.52
CA GLY A 147 -12.29 -19.29 14.92
C GLY A 147 -11.91 -19.91 13.58
N LEU A 148 -10.74 -19.57 13.02
CA LEU A 148 -10.25 -20.11 11.74
C LEU A 148 -9.43 -21.37 11.98
N ALA A 149 -9.85 -22.46 11.34
CA ALA A 149 -9.11 -23.70 11.30
C ALA A 149 -8.08 -23.71 10.15
N MET A 150 -7.19 -24.70 10.12
CA MET A 150 -6.19 -24.81 9.04
C MET A 150 -6.86 -25.12 7.69
N GLU A 151 -7.97 -25.86 7.74
CA GLU A 151 -8.80 -26.20 6.58
C GLU A 151 -9.38 -24.94 5.93
N ASP A 152 -9.78 -23.94 6.73
CA ASP A 152 -10.29 -22.65 6.22
C ASP A 152 -9.20 -21.88 5.48
N ILE A 153 -7.97 -21.90 6.02
CA ILE A 153 -6.81 -21.24 5.40
C ILE A 153 -6.46 -21.93 4.08
N SER A 154 -6.45 -23.27 4.05
CA SER A 154 -6.18 -24.04 2.82
C SER A 154 -7.25 -23.74 1.77
N SER A 155 -8.53 -23.81 2.16
CA SER A 155 -9.67 -23.52 1.28
C SER A 155 -9.60 -22.09 0.72
N PHE A 156 -9.25 -21.10 1.54
CA PHE A 156 -9.04 -19.72 1.08
C PHE A 156 -7.93 -19.64 0.03
N MET A 157 -6.77 -20.24 0.29
CA MET A 157 -5.61 -20.18 -0.61
C MET A 157 -5.87 -20.93 -1.92
N GLU A 158 -6.55 -22.07 -1.88
CA GLU A 158 -6.92 -22.88 -3.06
C GLU A 158 -7.97 -22.19 -3.94
N SER A 159 -8.85 -21.38 -3.34
CA SER A 159 -9.93 -20.70 -4.07
C SER A 159 -9.47 -19.44 -4.81
N LEU A 160 -8.31 -18.87 -4.44
CA LEU A 160 -7.84 -17.62 -5.03
C LEU A 160 -7.38 -17.81 -6.48
N PRO A 161 -7.71 -16.86 -7.38
CA PRO A 161 -7.17 -16.86 -8.75
C PRO A 161 -5.64 -16.79 -8.75
N SER A 162 -5.02 -17.44 -9.73
CA SER A 162 -3.55 -17.46 -9.89
C SER A 162 -2.96 -16.05 -10.02
N ASP A 163 -3.63 -15.16 -10.74
CA ASP A 163 -3.27 -13.75 -10.88
C ASP A 163 -3.22 -13.04 -9.52
N PHE A 164 -4.16 -13.36 -8.63
CA PHE A 164 -4.22 -12.82 -7.27
C PHE A 164 -3.07 -13.33 -6.39
N LEU A 165 -2.73 -14.62 -6.50
CA LEU A 165 -1.62 -15.23 -5.75
C LEU A 165 -0.27 -14.61 -6.11
N ILE A 166 -0.02 -14.36 -7.40
CA ILE A 166 1.22 -13.71 -7.86
C ILE A 166 1.30 -12.30 -7.31
N ILE A 167 0.20 -11.53 -7.34
CA ILE A 167 0.16 -10.19 -6.75
C ILE A 167 0.42 -10.25 -5.24
N LEU A 168 -0.18 -11.20 -4.51
CA LEU A 168 0.06 -11.37 -3.07
C LEU A 168 1.53 -11.64 -2.75
N ARG A 169 2.18 -12.53 -3.52
CA ARG A 169 3.61 -12.83 -3.39
C ARG A 169 4.45 -11.58 -3.63
N THR A 170 4.26 -10.91 -4.76
CA THR A 170 4.99 -9.69 -5.12
C THR A 170 4.80 -8.61 -4.06
N ASP A 171 3.56 -8.37 -3.63
CA ASP A 171 3.22 -7.39 -2.59
C ASP A 171 3.84 -7.75 -1.21
N GLY A 172 3.96 -9.04 -0.89
CA GLY A 172 4.67 -9.56 0.27
C GLY A 172 6.15 -9.15 0.29
N VAL A 173 6.85 -9.37 -0.82
CA VAL A 173 8.27 -9.02 -0.96
C VAL A 173 8.46 -7.50 -0.96
N ILE A 174 7.61 -6.75 -1.66
CA ILE A 174 7.64 -5.28 -1.64
C ILE A 174 7.46 -4.76 -0.21
N ARG A 175 6.50 -5.27 0.57
CA ARG A 175 6.34 -4.91 2.00
C ARG A 175 7.63 -5.11 2.80
N SER A 176 8.32 -6.23 2.58
CA SER A 176 9.59 -6.53 3.25
C SER A 176 10.66 -5.50 2.92
N ILE A 177 10.84 -5.17 1.63
CA ILE A 177 11.80 -4.15 1.17
C ILE A 177 11.48 -2.79 1.79
N LEU A 178 10.23 -2.35 1.74
CA LEU A 178 9.83 -1.06 2.31
C LEU A 178 10.07 -0.98 3.81
N SER A 179 9.84 -2.08 4.53
CA SER A 179 10.12 -2.18 5.96
C SER A 179 11.62 -2.01 6.23
N LYS A 180 12.49 -2.65 5.45
CA LYS A 180 13.94 -2.48 5.55
C LYS A 180 14.36 -1.04 5.23
N LEU A 181 13.71 -0.38 4.27
CA LEU A 181 13.95 1.02 3.93
C LEU A 181 13.39 2.03 4.94
N GLY A 182 12.79 1.55 6.04
CA GLY A 182 12.29 2.40 7.13
C GLY A 182 11.09 3.25 6.73
N VAL A 183 10.31 2.81 5.74
CA VAL A 183 9.14 3.54 5.24
C VAL A 183 7.85 3.03 5.84
N SER A 184 6.95 3.95 6.18
CA SER A 184 5.63 3.61 6.71
C SER A 184 4.80 2.83 5.70
N ARG A 185 3.98 1.91 6.21
CA ARG A 185 2.98 1.15 5.45
C ARG A 185 2.04 2.05 4.64
N SER A 186 1.80 3.28 5.10
CA SER A 186 0.94 4.25 4.42
C SER A 186 1.42 4.58 3.01
N VAL A 187 2.74 4.61 2.75
CA VAL A 187 3.27 4.93 1.41
C VAL A 187 2.75 3.94 0.38
N ARG A 188 2.86 2.64 0.67
CA ARG A 188 2.34 1.59 -0.21
C ARG A 188 0.84 1.70 -0.43
N LEU A 189 0.09 1.78 0.67
CA LEU A 189 -1.38 1.78 0.60
C LEU A 189 -1.92 3.00 -0.16
N VAL A 190 -1.35 4.19 0.08
CA VAL A 190 -1.73 5.41 -0.61
C VAL A 190 -1.33 5.34 -2.09
N THR A 191 -0.13 4.87 -2.41
CA THR A 191 0.31 4.74 -3.80
C THR A 191 -0.59 3.76 -4.57
N TYR A 192 -0.87 2.57 -4.02
CA TYR A 192 -1.76 1.60 -4.66
C TYR A 192 -3.17 2.16 -4.84
N ALA A 193 -3.70 2.84 -3.83
CA ALA A 193 -5.00 3.52 -3.92
C ALA A 193 -5.05 4.52 -5.10
N LYS A 194 -4.02 5.37 -5.23
CA LYS A 194 -3.93 6.36 -6.31
C LYS A 194 -3.89 5.69 -7.67
N HIS A 195 -3.06 4.66 -7.82
CA HIS A 195 -2.90 3.95 -9.09
C HIS A 195 -4.13 3.11 -9.45
N ALA A 196 -4.81 2.51 -8.47
CA ALA A 196 -6.07 1.80 -8.69
C ALA A 196 -7.16 2.73 -9.24
N VAL A 197 -7.33 3.92 -8.65
CA VAL A 197 -8.32 4.88 -9.14
C VAL A 197 -7.92 5.45 -10.51
N TYR A 198 -6.64 5.70 -10.73
CA TYR A 198 -6.15 6.11 -12.04
C TYR A 198 -6.35 5.02 -13.10
N GLY A 199 -6.02 3.77 -12.80
CA GLY A 199 -6.19 2.61 -13.69
C GLY A 199 -7.65 2.31 -14.06
N LEU A 200 -8.61 2.70 -13.22
CA LEU A 200 -10.04 2.70 -13.55
C LEU A 200 -10.44 3.85 -14.49
N SER A 201 -9.73 4.98 -14.42
CA SER A 201 -10.04 6.16 -15.24
C SER A 201 -9.54 6.04 -16.67
N VAL A 202 -8.36 5.43 -16.90
CA VAL A 202 -7.69 5.34 -18.21
C VAL A 202 -8.45 4.45 -19.21
N VAL A 203 -9.15 3.41 -18.75
CA VAL A 203 -9.74 2.39 -19.66
C VAL A 203 -11.22 2.63 -19.98
N ARG A 204 -11.86 3.62 -19.34
CA ARG A 204 -13.23 4.02 -19.68
C ARG A 204 -13.32 4.65 -21.09
N ASP A 205 -12.17 4.92 -21.70
CA ASP A 205 -11.99 5.71 -22.92
C ASP A 205 -12.21 4.92 -24.22
N SER A 206 -12.24 3.58 -24.19
CA SER A 206 -12.17 2.78 -25.43
C SER A 206 -13.50 2.18 -25.93
N LYS A 207 -14.64 2.37 -25.24
CA LYS A 207 -15.92 1.71 -25.58
C LYS A 207 -17.14 2.62 -25.81
N SER A 208 -16.97 3.93 -26.01
CA SER A 208 -18.10 4.83 -26.27
C SER A 208 -18.13 5.32 -27.72
N GLY A 209 -19.11 4.85 -28.50
CA GLY A 209 -19.28 5.21 -29.91
C GLY A 209 -19.72 6.65 -30.17
N SER A 210 -19.96 7.46 -29.14
CA SER A 210 -20.28 8.89 -29.26
C SER A 210 -19.20 9.73 -28.58
N MET A 211 -18.57 10.64 -29.34
CA MET A 211 -17.50 11.53 -28.88
C MET A 211 -17.90 12.35 -27.65
N LEU A 212 -19.16 12.78 -27.54
CA LEU A 212 -19.66 13.51 -26.39
C LEU A 212 -19.75 12.64 -25.14
N VAL A 213 -20.20 11.39 -25.28
CA VAL A 213 -20.28 10.44 -24.15
C VAL A 213 -18.87 10.05 -23.70
N ALA A 214 -17.93 9.88 -24.62
CA ALA A 214 -16.52 9.67 -24.31
C ALA A 214 -15.93 10.87 -23.53
N LEU A 215 -16.14 12.09 -24.00
CA LEU A 215 -15.67 13.31 -23.32
C LEU A 215 -16.28 13.48 -21.92
N LEU A 216 -17.59 13.27 -21.77
CA LEU A 216 -18.26 13.33 -20.47
C LEU A 216 -17.76 12.22 -19.52
N SER A 217 -17.48 11.03 -20.05
CA SER A 217 -16.87 9.92 -19.31
C SER A 217 -15.47 10.27 -18.82
N ILE A 218 -14.64 10.89 -19.67
CA ILE A 218 -13.29 11.37 -19.33
C ILE A 218 -13.37 12.42 -18.22
N ILE A 219 -14.21 13.45 -18.40
CA ILE A 219 -14.38 14.52 -17.41
C ILE A 219 -14.84 13.95 -16.06
N ARG A 220 -15.84 13.07 -16.08
CA ARG A 220 -16.33 12.40 -14.87
C ARG A 220 -15.26 11.56 -14.20
N SER A 221 -14.44 10.86 -14.98
CA SER A 221 -13.38 9.99 -14.45
C SER A 221 -12.23 10.80 -13.86
N LYS A 222 -11.81 11.89 -14.53
CA LYS A 222 -10.86 12.86 -13.98
C LYS A 222 -11.39 13.54 -12.72
N LEU A 223 -12.67 13.91 -12.69
CA LEU A 223 -13.30 14.49 -11.50
C LEU A 223 -13.35 13.49 -10.34
N SER A 224 -13.69 12.23 -10.62
CA SER A 224 -13.68 11.16 -9.61
C SER A 224 -12.27 10.90 -9.06
N TYR A 225 -11.26 10.94 -9.93
CA TYR A 225 -9.85 10.84 -9.54
C TYR A 225 -9.42 12.02 -8.67
N LEU A 226 -9.76 13.26 -9.06
CA LEU A 226 -9.48 14.47 -8.27
C LEU A 226 -10.17 14.43 -6.92
N GLN A 227 -11.44 14.06 -6.86
CA GLN A 227 -12.18 13.86 -5.60
C GLN A 227 -11.47 12.85 -4.70
N PHE A 228 -11.01 11.73 -5.25
CA PHE A 228 -10.29 10.73 -4.50
C PHE A 228 -8.91 11.22 -4.01
N GLN A 229 -8.18 11.97 -4.82
CA GLN A 229 -6.93 12.63 -4.39
C GLN A 229 -7.18 13.61 -3.25
N CYS A 230 -8.27 14.37 -3.29
CA CYS A 230 -8.68 15.25 -2.19
C CYS A 230 -8.99 14.43 -0.92
N ILE A 231 -9.75 13.33 -1.02
CA ILE A 231 -10.03 12.45 0.12
C ILE A 231 -8.74 11.92 0.73
N LEU A 232 -7.81 11.41 -0.08
CA LEU A 232 -6.50 10.94 0.40
C LEU A 232 -5.68 12.06 1.04
N GLY A 233 -5.72 13.28 0.46
CA GLY A 233 -5.05 14.45 1.02
C GLY A 233 -5.60 14.84 2.39
N VAL A 234 -6.93 14.85 2.53
CA VAL A 234 -7.63 15.12 3.80
C VAL A 234 -7.32 14.04 4.83
N LEU A 235 -7.38 12.75 4.46
CA LEU A 235 -7.01 11.64 5.35
C LEU A 235 -5.55 11.74 5.79
N GLY A 236 -4.65 12.14 4.89
CA GLY A 236 -3.25 12.40 5.18
C GLY A 236 -3.05 13.56 6.16
N LEU A 237 -3.77 14.68 5.95
CA LEU A 237 -3.77 15.84 6.84
C LEU A 237 -4.29 15.50 8.24
N ILE A 238 -5.41 14.77 8.34
CA ILE A 238 -5.96 14.30 9.62
C ILE A 238 -4.92 13.43 10.35
N SER A 239 -4.30 12.49 9.63
CA SER A 239 -3.25 11.64 10.20
C SER A 239 -2.07 12.45 10.73
N TRP A 240 -1.63 13.46 9.98
CA TRP A 240 -0.52 14.34 10.37
C TRP A 240 -0.88 15.19 11.59
N LEU A 241 -2.09 15.77 11.63
CA LEU A 241 -2.58 16.54 12.78
C LEU A 241 -2.64 15.68 14.05
N ASP A 242 -3.11 14.43 13.94
CA ASP A 242 -3.10 13.49 15.06
C ASP A 242 -1.68 13.17 15.54
N ASP A 243 -0.72 13.01 14.62
CA ASP A 243 0.68 12.76 14.97
C ASP A 243 1.30 13.97 15.69
N VAL A 244 1.01 15.19 15.24
CA VAL A 244 1.45 16.44 15.90
C VAL A 244 0.85 16.56 17.30
N ARG A 245 -0.45 16.27 17.48
CA ARG A 245 -1.10 16.25 18.80
C ARG A 245 -0.49 15.20 19.74
N HIS A 246 -0.16 14.03 19.21
CA HIS A 246 0.51 12.99 20.00
C HIS A 246 1.95 13.36 20.39
N LEU A 247 2.69 14.02 19.50
CA LEU A 247 4.03 14.54 19.80
C LEU A 247 4.00 15.66 20.83
N SER A 248 3.05 16.60 20.73
CA SER A 248 2.91 17.68 21.71
C SER A 248 2.52 17.15 23.10
N SER A 249 1.60 16.19 23.17
CA SER A 249 1.19 15.56 24.43
C SER A 249 2.30 14.72 25.06
N LYS A 250 3.13 14.01 24.27
CA LYS A 250 4.33 13.32 24.78
C LYS A 250 5.37 14.30 25.31
N SER A 251 5.63 15.39 24.58
CA SER A 251 6.59 16.42 24.99
C SER A 251 6.15 17.12 26.30
N LEU A 252 4.86 17.45 26.42
CA LEU A 252 4.27 17.99 27.65
C LEU A 252 4.38 17.01 28.82
N ARG A 253 4.09 15.72 28.59
CA ARG A 253 4.23 14.69 29.65
C ARG A 253 5.68 14.49 30.06
N SER A 254 6.64 14.54 29.14
CA SER A 254 8.06 14.46 29.50
C SER A 254 8.53 15.70 30.27
N LEU A 255 8.09 16.90 29.89
CA LEU A 255 8.41 18.13 30.61
C LEU A 255 7.82 18.12 32.02
N LEU A 256 6.57 17.67 32.18
CA LEU A 256 5.94 17.52 33.50
C LEU A 256 6.64 16.47 34.37
N ALA A 257 7.06 15.34 33.79
CA ALA A 257 7.81 14.31 34.51
C ALA A 257 9.21 14.80 34.93
N THR A 258 9.88 15.59 34.10
CA THR A 258 11.18 16.21 34.44
C THR A 258 11.02 17.30 35.50
N ALA A 259 9.96 18.12 35.41
CA ALA A 259 9.63 19.12 36.42
C ALA A 259 9.29 18.50 37.78
N GLN A 260 8.54 17.39 37.81
CA GLN A 260 8.29 16.64 39.04
C GLN A 260 9.58 16.09 39.65
N ARG A 261 10.50 15.52 38.85
CA ARG A 261 11.79 15.04 39.36
C ARG A 261 12.67 16.15 39.94
N LEU A 262 12.63 17.34 39.36
CA LEU A 262 13.35 18.52 39.87
C LEU A 262 12.70 19.07 41.16
N GLY A 263 11.37 19.04 41.27
CA GLY A 263 10.64 19.49 42.46
C GLY A 263 10.84 18.62 43.70
N PHE A 264 11.08 17.31 43.54
CA PHE A 264 11.40 16.41 44.66
C PHE A 264 12.86 16.52 45.15
N SER A 265 13.73 17.22 44.42
CA SER A 265 15.14 17.43 44.81
C SER A 265 15.34 18.59 45.80
N HIS A 266 14.32 19.39 46.10
CA HIS A 266 14.41 20.55 47.01
C HIS A 266 13.62 20.38 48.31
N ALA A 267 13.03 19.20 48.57
CA ALA A 267 12.30 18.91 49.80
C ALA A 267 13.06 18.02 50.80
N ASN A 268 14.29 17.60 50.48
CA ASN A 268 15.15 16.75 51.31
C ASN A 268 16.52 17.42 51.58
N SER A 269 16.52 18.69 51.99
CA SER A 269 17.69 19.38 52.56
C SER A 269 17.37 19.90 53.95
#